data_AF-A0A382IG32-F1
#
_entry.id   AF-A0A382IG32-F1
#
_cell.length_a   1.000
_cell.length_b   1.000
_cell.length_c   1.000
_cell.angle_alpha   90.00
_cell.angle_beta   90.00
_cell.angle_gamma   90.00
#
_symmetry.space_group_name_H-M   'P 1'
#
loop_
_entity.id
_entity.type
_entity.pdbx_description
1 polymer ?
#
loop_
_entity_poly.entity_id
_entity_poly.type
_entity_poly.pdbx_seq_one_letter_code
_entity_poly.pdbx_strand_id
1 'polypeptide(L)' 'MQVVEDQKNQAVEAKQGQIKITVCLSLSGVAEGGEEVYAEFQKQISEMEA' A
#
# COMPACT_ATOMS: atom_id res chain seq x y z
N MET A 1 -16.75 8.85 7.63
CA MET A 1 -16.00 10.08 7.28
C MET A 1 -14.51 9.99 7.60
N GLN A 2 -14.11 9.29 8.67
CA GLN A 2 -12.71 9.13 9.10
C GLN A 2 -11.76 8.48 8.06
N VAL A 3 -12.25 7.52 7.25
CA VAL A 3 -11.45 6.86 6.20
C VAL A 3 -10.92 7.84 5.14
N VAL A 4 -11.64 8.92 4.88
CA VAL A 4 -11.25 9.93 3.87
C VAL A 4 -10.19 10.88 4.41
N GLU A 5 -10.18 11.15 5.72
CA GLU A 5 -9.17 11.98 6.38
C GLU A 5 -7.82 11.26 6.49
N ASP A 6 -7.81 9.95 6.73
CA ASP A 6 -6.57 9.16 6.76
C ASP A 6 -5.88 9.08 5.38
N GLN A 7 -6.69 9.03 4.30
CA GLN A 7 -6.17 9.06 2.92
C GLN A 7 -5.53 10.41 2.55
N LYS A 8 -5.98 11.53 3.13
CA LYS A 8 -5.36 12.84 2.91
C LYS A 8 -3.93 12.89 3.46
N ASN A 9 -3.66 12.20 4.58
CA ASN A 9 -2.31 12.14 5.16
C ASN A 9 -1.40 11.13 4.46
N GLN A 10 -1.97 10.19 3.70
CA GLN A 10 -1.20 9.29 2.84
C GLN A 10 -0.78 9.93 1.51
N ALA A 11 -1.21 11.16 1.19
CA ALA A 11 -0.90 11.84 -0.07
C ALA A 11 0.57 12.31 -0.15
N VAL A 12 1.52 11.37 -0.10
CA VAL A 12 2.88 11.60 -0.60
C VAL A 12 2.78 11.59 -2.12
N GLU A 13 3.12 12.71 -2.77
CA GLU A 13 3.25 12.79 -4.22
C GLU A 13 4.33 11.80 -4.68
N ALA A 14 3.98 10.90 -5.59
CA ALA A 14 4.95 10.02 -6.22
C ALA A 14 5.88 10.86 -7.10
N LYS A 15 7.19 10.70 -6.95
CA LYS A 15 8.16 11.38 -7.82
C LYS A 15 8.06 10.84 -9.24
N GLN A 16 8.52 11.60 -10.23
CA GLN A 16 8.57 11.14 -11.61
C GLN A 16 9.39 9.83 -11.70
N GLY A 17 8.79 8.78 -12.26
CA GLY A 17 9.39 7.45 -12.34
C GLY A 17 9.10 6.54 -11.14
N GLN A 18 8.36 7.00 -10.13
CA GLN A 18 7.88 6.16 -9.02
C GLN A 18 6.39 5.83 -9.18
N ILE A 19 6.02 4.61 -8.82
CA ILE A 19 4.63 4.16 -8.72
C ILE A 19 4.28 4.07 -7.25
N LYS A 20 3.15 4.66 -6.85
CA LYS A 20 2.60 4.52 -5.51
C LYS A 20 1.53 3.44 -5.52
N ILE A 21 1.74 2.41 -4.71
CA ILE A 21 0.81 1.29 -4.53
C ILE A 21 0.21 1.41 -3.14
N THR A 22 -1.12 1.34 -3.05
CA THR A 22 -1.84 1.32 -1.77
C THR A 22 -2.60 0.00 -1.66
N VAL A 23 -2.38 -0.73 -0.58
CA VAL A 23 -3.10 -1.98 -0.27
C VAL A 23 -4.16 -1.70 0.79
N CYS A 24 -5.38 -2.17 0.57
CA CYS A 24 -6.48 -1.97 1.49
C CYS A 24 -6.41 -2.98 2.65
N LEU A 25 -6.16 -2.49 3.86
CA LEU A 25 -6.12 -3.29 5.09
C LEU A 25 -7.36 -3.04 5.97
N SER A 26 -8.51 -2.78 5.35
CA SER A 26 -9.80 -2.81 6.07
C SER A 26 -10.11 -4.24 6.52
N LEU A 27 -11.08 -4.44 7.42
CA LEU A 27 -11.48 -5.79 7.87
C LEU A 27 -11.83 -6.72 6.70
N SER A 28 -12.52 -6.21 5.68
CA SER A 28 -12.81 -6.98 4.47
C SER A 28 -11.56 -7.18 3.60
N GLY A 29 -10.69 -6.18 3.50
CA GLY A 29 -9.44 -6.29 2.75
C GLY A 29 -8.48 -7.32 3.35
N VAL A 30 -8.37 -7.38 4.68
CA VAL A 30 -7.62 -8.43 5.39
C VAL A 30 -8.25 -9.80 5.19
N ALA A 31 -9.58 -9.91 5.28
CA ALA A 31 -10.29 -11.17 5.05
C ALA A 31 -10.10 -11.73 3.62
N GLU A 32 -9.84 -10.86 2.64
CA GLU A 32 -9.54 -11.22 1.24
C GLU A 32 -8.04 -11.44 0.98
N GLY A 33 -7.19 -11.33 2.00
CA GLY A 33 -5.75 -11.59 1.91
C GLY A 33 -4.88 -10.35 1.67
N GLY A 34 -5.33 -9.18 2.12
CA GLY A 34 -4.60 -7.92 1.95
C GLY A 34 -3.23 -7.89 2.63
N GLU A 35 -3.04 -8.64 3.72
CA GLU A 35 -1.74 -8.71 4.41
C GLU A 35 -0.72 -9.51 3.59
N GLU A 36 -1.13 -10.61 2.97
CA GLU A 36 -0.28 -11.43 2.11
C GLU A 36 0.15 -10.64 0.87
N VAL A 37 -0.78 -9.89 0.25
CA VAL A 37 -0.47 -9.02 -0.89
C VAL A 37 0.54 -7.95 -0.49
N TYR A 38 0.38 -7.31 0.67
CA TYR A 38 1.31 -6.31 1.15
C TYR A 38 2.71 -6.88 1.40
N ALA A 39 2.79 -8.04 2.07
CA ALA A 39 4.06 -8.72 2.34
C ALA A 39 4.78 -9.12 1.04
N GLU A 40 4.06 -9.61 0.04
CA GLU A 40 4.65 -10.00 -1.24
C GLU A 40 5.20 -8.78 -2.01
N PHE A 41 4.50 -7.64 -1.98
CA PHE A 41 5.04 -6.40 -2.54
C PHE A 41 6.33 -5.96 -1.82
N GLN A 42 6.37 -6.00 -0.48
CA GLN A 42 7.57 -5.64 0.26
C GLN A 42 8.76 -6.53 -0.10
N LYS A 43 8.52 -7.83 -0.25
CA LYS A 43 9.55 -8.80 -0.66
C LYS A 43 10.09 -8.47 -2.06
N GLN A 44 9.20 -8.29 -3.05
CA GLN A 44 9.61 -7.99 -4.42
C GLN A 44 10.35 -6.67 -4.54
N ILE A 45 9.93 -5.63 -3.80
CA ILE A 45 10.64 -4.35 -3.75
C ILE A 45 12.05 -4.54 -3.18
N SER A 46 12.17 -5.28 -2.07
CA SER A 46 13.47 -5.54 -1.43
C SER A 46 14.43 -6.33 -2.33
N GLU A 47 13.91 -7.29 -3.10
CA GLU A 47 14.69 -8.08 -4.05
C GLU A 47 15.12 -7.27 -5.29
N MET A 48 14.33 -6.27 -5.70
CA MET A 48 14.67 -5.36 -6.80
C MET A 48 15.67 -4.27 -6.41
N GLU A 49 15.71 -3.88 -5.13
CA GLU A 49 16.64 -2.87 -4.61
C GLU A 49 18.03 -3.43 -4.25
N ALA A 50 18.19 -4.76 -4.17
CA ALA A 50 19.44 -5.46 -3.87
C ALA A 50 20.34 -5.68 -5.11
#